data_AF-A0A132AG46-F1
#
_entry.id   AF-A0A132AG46-F1
#
_cell.length_a   1.000
_cell.length_b   1.000
_cell.length_c   1.000
_cell.angle_alpha   90.00
_cell.angle_beta   90.00
_cell.angle_gamma   90.00
#
_symmetry.space_group_name_H-M   'P 1'
#
loop_
_entity.id
_entity.type
_entity.pdbx_description
1 polymer ?
#
loop_
_entity_poly.entity_id
_entity_poly.type
_entity_poly.pdbx_seq_one_letter_code
_entity_poly.pdbx_strand_id
1 'polypeptide(L)'
;MKRSSDSAGNYGCQKSPKICSTININDGGSSEMSRMKVCVRVRPVNQKEVQIGAKPVIEIIDQNMLVFDPYVFDEANDQYQYQGKVYKEIGKRPNKNLQFVFDRIFNESENNLSVYTETTKDLVSSLLAGYNCSVFAYGSTGSGKTHTMLGSSNDP
;
A
#
# COMPACT_ATOMS: atom_id res chain seq x y z
N MET A 1 3.35 0.37 55.01
CA MET A 1 4.53 -0.47 54.75
C MET A 1 4.79 -0.50 53.26
N LYS A 2 5.92 0.06 52.83
CA LYS A 2 6.46 0.03 51.46
C LYS A 2 6.84 -1.39 51.05
N ARG A 3 6.74 -1.69 49.75
CA ARG A 3 7.71 -2.47 48.92
C ARG A 3 7.37 -2.19 47.43
N SER A 4 8.12 -1.32 46.72
CA SER A 4 9.26 -1.62 45.81
C SER A 4 8.88 -2.65 44.72
N SER A 5 8.66 -2.22 43.46
CA SER A 5 9.62 -1.88 42.39
C SER A 5 10.23 -3.12 41.71
N ASP A 6 9.77 -3.42 40.50
CA ASP A 6 10.43 -4.19 39.43
C ASP A 6 9.61 -3.97 38.15
N SER A 7 10.10 -3.95 36.92
CA SER A 7 11.38 -3.64 36.29
C SER A 7 11.00 -3.46 34.81
N ALA A 8 11.62 -2.50 34.12
CA ALA A 8 11.29 -2.15 32.75
C ALA A 8 11.62 -3.31 31.78
N GLY A 9 10.57 -3.96 31.25
CA GLY A 9 10.66 -4.88 30.12
C GLY A 9 10.56 -4.14 28.80
N ASN A 10 11.69 -3.69 28.30
CA ASN A 10 11.87 -2.97 27.04
C ASN A 10 11.64 -3.90 25.82
N TYR A 11 10.40 -4.06 25.37
CA TYR A 11 10.10 -4.70 24.08
C TYR A 11 10.16 -3.67 22.95
N GLY A 12 11.38 -3.22 22.64
CA GLY A 12 11.70 -2.46 21.45
C GLY A 12 11.60 -3.34 20.21
N CYS A 13 10.40 -3.47 19.64
CA CYS A 13 10.26 -4.00 18.28
C CYS A 13 10.39 -2.84 17.28
N GLN A 14 11.63 -2.37 17.07
CA GLN A 14 11.95 -1.50 15.94
C GLN A 14 11.94 -2.34 14.65
N LYS A 15 10.75 -2.62 14.13
CA LYS A 15 10.61 -3.03 12.73
C LYS A 15 10.41 -1.78 11.90
N SER A 16 11.53 -1.20 11.47
CA SER A 16 11.56 -0.31 10.31
C SER A 16 10.96 -1.08 9.12
N PRO A 17 10.11 -0.48 8.28
CA PRO A 17 9.70 -1.12 7.03
C PRO A 17 10.97 -1.43 6.25
N LYS A 18 11.16 -2.71 5.90
CA LYS A 18 12.27 -3.14 5.04
C LYS A 18 12.02 -2.51 3.67
N ILE A 19 12.77 -1.46 3.36
CA ILE A 19 12.93 -0.96 1.99
C ILE A 19 13.46 -2.16 1.20
N CYS A 20 12.64 -2.68 0.28
CA CYS A 20 13.11 -3.65 -0.70
C CYS A 20 14.04 -2.86 -1.63
N SER A 21 15.34 -2.97 -1.40
CA SER A 21 16.36 -2.25 -2.17
C SER A 21 16.24 -2.59 -3.65
N THR A 22 16.00 -1.57 -4.47
CA THR A 22 16.26 -1.60 -5.90
C THR A 22 17.70 -2.06 -6.12
N ILE A 23 17.87 -3.18 -6.82
CA ILE A 23 19.17 -3.63 -7.27
C ILE A 23 19.52 -2.76 -8.48
N ASN A 24 20.55 -1.93 -8.35
CA ASN A 24 21.21 -1.31 -9.51
C ASN A 24 22.04 -2.39 -10.20
N ILE A 25 21.68 -2.75 -11.44
CA ILE A 25 22.58 -3.47 -12.35
C ILE A 25 22.72 -2.64 -13.62
N ASN A 26 23.90 -2.07 -13.79
CA ASN A 26 24.38 -1.64 -15.10
C ASN A 26 24.79 -2.90 -15.86
N ASP A 27 24.04 -3.31 -16.88
CA ASP A 27 24.62 -3.97 -18.05
C ASP A 27 23.62 -4.06 -19.22
N GLY A 28 24.13 -3.83 -20.42
CA GLY A 28 23.35 -3.85 -21.66
C GLY A 28 23.04 -5.26 -22.16
N GLY A 29 21.82 -5.46 -22.66
CA GLY A 29 21.47 -6.60 -23.51
C GLY A 29 20.63 -7.71 -22.86
N SER A 30 19.31 -7.59 -23.02
CA SER A 30 18.34 -8.69 -23.22
C SER A 30 18.43 -9.95 -22.35
N SER A 31 17.93 -9.87 -21.12
CA SER A 31 17.06 -10.89 -20.49
C SER A 31 16.65 -10.36 -19.12
N GLU A 32 15.49 -9.69 -19.03
CA GLU A 32 14.84 -9.37 -17.76
C GLU A 32 14.59 -10.68 -17.02
N MET A 33 15.45 -10.96 -16.06
CA MET A 33 15.35 -12.13 -15.21
C MET A 33 14.15 -11.88 -14.28
N SER A 34 13.00 -12.42 -14.66
CA SER A 34 11.67 -12.11 -14.11
C SER A 34 11.66 -12.06 -12.58
N ARG A 35 11.85 -10.87 -12.00
CA ARG A 35 11.59 -10.61 -10.58
C ARG A 35 10.08 -10.54 -10.39
N MET A 36 9.60 -11.03 -9.25
CA MET A 36 8.21 -10.87 -8.86
C MET A 36 7.80 -9.39 -8.92
N LYS A 37 6.86 -9.07 -9.82
CA LYS A 37 6.25 -7.74 -9.94
C LYS A 37 5.18 -7.60 -8.85
N VAL A 38 5.31 -6.56 -8.03
CA VAL A 38 4.40 -6.25 -6.93
C VAL A 38 3.63 -5.00 -7.27
N CYS A 39 2.33 -5.19 -7.52
CA CYS A 39 1.41 -4.10 -7.82
C CYS A 39 0.39 -3.92 -6.68
N VAL A 40 -0.02 -2.69 -6.43
CA VAL A 40 -1.04 -2.35 -5.43
C VAL A 40 -2.23 -1.72 -6.13
N ARG A 41 -3.45 -2.11 -5.75
CA ARG A 41 -4.69 -1.47 -6.21
C ARG A 41 -5.43 -0.88 -5.02
N VAL A 42 -5.71 0.42 -5.08
CA VAL A 42 -6.58 1.10 -4.12
C VAL A 42 -8.01 1.07 -4.66
N ARG A 43 -8.94 0.55 -3.85
CA ARG A 43 -10.36 0.49 -4.23
C ARG A 43 -11.05 1.83 -3.97
N PRO A 44 -12.08 2.18 -4.75
CA PRO A 44 -12.96 3.29 -4.42
C PRO A 44 -13.54 3.18 -3.01
N VAL A 45 -13.75 4.35 -2.40
CA VAL A 45 -14.50 4.48 -1.15
C VAL A 45 -15.95 4.02 -1.35
N ASN A 46 -16.45 3.21 -0.43
CA ASN A 46 -17.81 2.69 -0.50
C ASN A 46 -18.84 3.74 -0.03
N GLN A 47 -20.08 3.70 -0.50
CA GLN A 47 -21.14 4.65 -0.12
C GLN A 47 -21.35 4.73 1.40
N LYS A 48 -21.24 3.59 2.11
CA LYS A 48 -21.33 3.56 3.58
C LYS A 48 -20.18 4.32 4.25
N GLU A 49 -18.98 4.26 3.68
CA GLU A 49 -17.80 4.97 4.19
C GLU A 49 -17.94 6.48 3.95
N VAL A 50 -18.50 6.87 2.79
CA VAL A 50 -18.84 8.27 2.49
C VAL A 50 -19.88 8.80 3.49
N GLN A 51 -20.93 8.05 3.79
CA GLN A 51 -21.98 8.45 4.75
C GLN A 51 -21.44 8.64 6.17
N ILE A 52 -20.47 7.83 6.59
CA ILE A 52 -19.83 7.91 7.90
C ILE A 52 -18.76 9.03 7.92
N GLY A 53 -18.43 9.62 6.76
CA GLY A 53 -17.36 10.62 6.65
C GLY A 53 -15.98 10.01 6.93
N ALA A 54 -15.80 8.73 6.61
CA ALA A 54 -14.52 8.06 6.79
C ALA A 54 -13.45 8.72 5.89
N LYS A 55 -12.32 9.07 6.49
CA LYS A 55 -11.19 9.65 5.75
C LYS A 55 -10.31 8.54 5.18
N PRO A 56 -9.88 8.64 3.91
CA PRO A 56 -8.90 7.71 3.35
C PRO A 56 -7.58 7.85 4.10
N VAL A 57 -6.94 6.71 4.40
CA VAL A 57 -5.64 6.64 5.10
C VAL A 57 -4.50 6.29 4.15
N ILE A 58 -4.79 6.19 2.86
CA ILE A 58 -3.80 5.93 1.82
C ILE A 58 -3.82 7.13 0.90
N GLU A 59 -2.65 7.69 0.64
CA GLU A 59 -2.46 8.75 -0.33
C GLU A 59 -1.48 8.25 -1.38
N ILE A 60 -1.84 8.41 -2.65
CA ILE A 60 -1.00 7.99 -3.77
C ILE A 60 -0.25 9.23 -4.22
N ILE A 61 1.08 9.19 -4.07
CA ILE A 61 1.95 10.30 -4.43
C ILE A 61 2.28 10.20 -5.92
N ASP A 62 2.64 8.99 -6.37
CA ASP A 62 3.06 8.70 -7.74
C ASP A 62 2.57 7.32 -8.20
N GLN A 63 2.81 6.98 -9.47
CA GLN A 63 2.51 5.66 -10.05
C GLN A 63 3.20 4.49 -9.34
N ASN A 64 4.23 4.76 -8.54
CA ASN A 64 5.05 3.76 -7.85
C ASN A 64 5.15 4.02 -6.35
N MET A 65 4.64 5.14 -5.83
CA MET A 65 4.76 5.50 -4.40
C MET A 65 3.41 5.83 -3.77
N LEU A 66 3.14 5.21 -2.62
CA LEU A 66 2.03 5.60 -1.75
C LEU A 66 2.54 5.92 -0.34
N VAL A 67 1.81 6.78 0.33
CA VAL A 67 1.97 7.10 1.75
C VAL A 67 0.82 6.48 2.51
N PHE A 68 1.15 5.71 3.54
CA PHE A 68 0.19 5.21 4.52
C PHE A 68 0.14 6.12 5.74
N ASP A 69 -1.08 6.52 6.10
CA ASP A 69 -1.41 7.43 7.20
C ASP A 69 -0.68 8.79 7.05
N PRO A 70 -1.01 9.57 6.00
CA PRO A 70 -0.35 10.83 5.72
C PRO A 70 -0.56 11.84 6.85
N TYR A 71 0.48 12.62 7.12
CA TYR A 71 0.46 13.64 8.16
C TYR A 71 -0.42 14.83 7.75
N VAL A 72 -1.51 15.05 8.47
CA VAL A 72 -2.34 16.26 8.32
C VAL A 72 -2.06 17.19 9.49
N PHE A 73 -1.40 18.31 9.21
CA PHE A 73 -1.21 19.43 10.13
C PHE A 73 -2.22 20.53 9.81
N ASP A 74 -2.99 20.92 10.82
CA ASP A 74 -3.85 22.10 10.76
C ASP A 74 -3.09 23.29 11.35
N GLU A 75 -2.52 24.12 10.46
CA GLU A 75 -1.78 25.34 10.82
C GLU A 75 -2.63 26.32 11.63
N ALA A 76 -3.95 26.35 11.42
CA ALA A 76 -4.83 27.31 12.08
C ALA A 76 -5.08 26.96 13.55
N ASN A 77 -4.97 25.69 13.93
CA ASN A 77 -5.33 25.20 15.26
C ASN A 77 -4.17 24.54 16.02
N ASP A 78 -2.96 24.55 15.45
CA ASP A 78 -1.77 23.83 15.95
C ASP A 78 -2.10 22.37 16.34
N GLN A 79 -2.84 21.70 15.46
CA GLN A 79 -3.38 20.36 15.68
C GLN A 79 -2.89 19.42 14.59
N TYR A 80 -2.53 18.19 14.97
CA TYR A 80 -2.24 17.14 14.01
C TYR A 80 -3.18 15.95 14.20
N GLN A 81 -3.57 15.33 13.09
CA GLN A 81 -4.43 14.15 13.08
C GLN A 81 -3.59 12.90 12.81
N TYR A 82 -3.76 11.86 13.62
CA TYR A 82 -3.15 10.54 13.42
C TYR A 82 -4.18 9.45 13.73
N GLN A 83 -4.39 8.51 12.81
CA GLN A 83 -5.43 7.47 12.94
C GLN A 83 -6.82 8.02 13.32
N GLY A 84 -7.19 9.18 12.75
CA GLY A 84 -8.46 9.85 13.06
C GLY A 84 -8.55 10.49 14.45
N LYS A 85 -7.46 10.52 15.23
CA LYS A 85 -7.37 11.20 16.53
C LYS A 85 -6.63 12.52 16.39
N VAL A 86 -7.17 13.55 17.01
CA VAL A 86 -6.57 14.89 17.08
C VAL A 86 -5.62 14.95 18.28
N TYR A 87 -4.41 15.43 18.05
CA TYR A 87 -3.40 15.66 19.08
C TYR A 87 -2.98 17.14 19.07
N LYS A 88 -2.81 17.71 20.26
CA LYS A 88 -2.49 19.13 20.50
C LYS A 88 -1.01 19.40 20.81
N GLU A 89 -0.17 18.37 20.95
CA GLU A 89 1.24 18.53 21.37
C GLU A 89 2.18 17.83 20.40
N ILE A 90 2.99 18.56 19.64
CA ILE A 90 4.00 18.01 18.72
C ILE A 90 5.06 17.29 19.56
N GLY A 91 5.08 15.95 19.59
CA GLY A 91 6.21 15.21 20.17
C GLY A 91 5.95 13.89 20.89
N LYS A 92 4.71 13.52 21.25
CA LYS A 92 4.47 12.27 22.01
C LYS A 92 4.29 11.00 21.16
N ARG A 93 4.12 11.10 19.84
CA ARG A 93 4.17 9.95 18.92
C ARG A 93 4.75 10.39 17.58
N PRO A 94 5.93 9.92 17.18
CA PRO A 94 6.40 10.15 15.81
C PRO A 94 5.48 9.36 14.87
N ASN A 95 4.59 10.08 14.19
CA ASN A 95 3.83 9.56 13.05
C ASN A 95 4.83 9.10 12.00
N LYS A 96 4.65 7.89 11.47
CA LYS A 96 5.71 7.26 10.68
C LYS A 96 5.71 7.63 9.20
N ASN A 97 4.76 8.44 8.70
CA ASN A 97 4.61 8.83 7.28
C ASN A 97 5.11 7.71 6.37
N LEU A 98 4.44 6.57 6.43
CA LEU A 98 5.02 5.33 5.93
C LEU A 98 4.94 5.32 4.41
N GLN A 99 6.04 5.70 3.78
CA GLN A 99 6.20 5.65 2.34
C GLN A 99 6.49 4.21 1.91
N PHE A 100 5.75 3.75 0.92
CA PHE A 100 5.92 2.45 0.30
C PHE A 100 6.09 2.64 -1.20
N VAL A 101 7.08 1.94 -1.75
CA VAL A 101 7.39 1.93 -3.18
C VAL A 101 7.07 0.54 -3.75
N PHE A 102 6.35 0.52 -4.86
CA PHE A 102 5.89 -0.67 -5.57
C PHE A 102 6.21 -0.56 -7.06
N ASP A 103 6.10 -1.67 -7.80
CA ASP A 103 6.35 -1.68 -9.24
C ASP A 103 5.22 -0.96 -10.01
N ARG A 104 4.00 -0.96 -9.47
CA ARG A 104 2.87 -0.15 -9.94
C ARG A 104 1.81 0.03 -8.86
N ILE A 105 1.21 1.21 -8.78
CA ILE A 105 0.08 1.53 -7.92
C ILE A 105 -1.07 1.99 -8.80
N PHE A 106 -2.23 1.35 -8.57
CA PHE A 106 -3.47 1.67 -9.24
C PHE A 106 -4.40 2.48 -8.36
N ASN A 107 -4.93 3.56 -8.91
CA ASN A 107 -5.81 4.51 -8.23
C ASN A 107 -7.25 3.98 -8.17
N GLU A 108 -8.07 4.64 -7.35
CA GLU A 108 -9.50 4.34 -7.24
C GLU A 108 -10.25 4.49 -8.57
N SER A 109 -9.78 5.38 -9.45
CA SER A 109 -10.39 5.65 -10.75
C SER A 109 -10.04 4.62 -11.84
N GLU A 110 -9.15 3.65 -11.56
CA GLU A 110 -8.69 2.71 -12.57
C GLU A 110 -9.54 1.43 -12.64
N ASN A 111 -9.90 1.07 -13.86
CA ASN A 111 -10.74 -0.09 -14.18
C ASN A 111 -9.94 -1.38 -14.18
N ASN A 112 -10.65 -2.52 -14.13
CA ASN A 112 -10.03 -3.85 -14.22
C ASN A 112 -9.19 -4.02 -15.49
N LEU A 113 -9.64 -3.45 -16.61
CA LEU A 113 -8.91 -3.52 -17.89
C LEU A 113 -7.52 -2.89 -17.84
N SER A 114 -7.36 -1.74 -17.16
CA SER A 114 -6.06 -1.08 -17.00
C SER A 114 -5.13 -1.93 -16.15
N VAL A 115 -5.65 -2.48 -15.05
CA VAL A 115 -4.90 -3.42 -14.19
C VAL A 115 -4.44 -4.63 -14.98
N TYR A 116 -5.31 -5.24 -15.79
CA TYR A 116 -4.97 -6.39 -16.63
C TYR A 116 -3.87 -6.06 -17.65
N THR A 117 -4.00 -4.92 -18.33
CA THR A 117 -3.09 -4.50 -19.41
C THR A 117 -1.67 -4.27 -18.91
N GLU A 118 -1.52 -3.74 -17.69
CA GLU A 118 -0.20 -3.41 -17.13
C GLU A 118 0.41 -4.52 -16.27
N THR A 119 -0.37 -5.53 -15.87
CA THR A 119 0.11 -6.63 -15.00
C THR A 119 0.15 -7.96 -15.74
N THR A 120 -0.99 -8.44 -16.22
CA THR A 120 -1.16 -9.82 -16.70
C THR A 120 -0.87 -9.96 -18.19
N LYS A 121 -0.99 -8.89 -18.98
CA LYS A 121 -0.77 -8.93 -20.44
C LYS A 121 0.60 -9.49 -20.84
N ASP A 122 1.65 -9.07 -20.17
CA ASP A 122 3.02 -9.53 -20.44
C ASP A 122 3.22 -10.98 -19.97
N LEU A 123 2.53 -11.38 -18.89
CA LEU A 123 2.52 -12.75 -18.39
C LEU A 123 1.82 -13.71 -19.35
N VAL A 124 0.74 -13.29 -20.01
CA VAL A 124 0.05 -14.11 -21.02
C VAL A 124 0.98 -14.38 -22.21
N SER A 125 1.74 -13.38 -22.64
CA SER A 125 2.72 -13.56 -23.72
C SER A 125 3.81 -14.55 -23.32
N SER A 126 4.28 -14.48 -22.07
CA SER A 126 5.26 -15.42 -21.50
C SER A 126 4.69 -16.83 -21.36
N LEU A 127 3.42 -16.95 -20.99
CA LEU A 127 2.71 -18.23 -20.91
C LEU A 127 2.62 -18.93 -22.28
N LEU A 128 2.33 -18.18 -23.34
CA LEU A 128 2.29 -18.70 -24.71
C LEU A 128 3.67 -19.11 -25.23
N ALA A 129 4.75 -18.50 -24.73
CA ALA A 129 6.12 -18.90 -25.01
C ALA A 129 6.57 -20.17 -24.24
N GLY A 130 5.69 -20.75 -23.40
CA GLY A 130 5.95 -21.98 -22.66
C GLY A 130 6.48 -21.79 -21.24
N TYR A 131 6.41 -20.58 -20.67
CA TYR A 131 6.82 -20.31 -19.29
C TYR A 131 5.63 -20.42 -18.32
N ASN A 132 5.88 -21.01 -17.15
CA ASN A 132 4.88 -21.06 -16.09
C ASN A 132 4.72 -19.68 -15.44
N CYS A 133 3.49 -19.15 -15.45
CA CYS A 133 3.16 -17.86 -14.87
C CYS A 133 2.17 -18.03 -13.72
N SER A 134 2.39 -17.33 -12.61
CA SER A 134 1.52 -17.36 -11.42
C SER A 134 1.21 -15.93 -10.97
N VAL A 135 -0.08 -15.63 -10.78
CA VAL A 135 -0.57 -14.33 -10.28
C VAL A 135 -1.25 -14.54 -8.93
N PHE A 136 -0.88 -13.72 -7.96
CA PHE A 136 -1.44 -13.77 -6.62
C PHE A 136 -2.17 -12.47 -6.29
N ALA A 137 -3.45 -12.56 -5.93
CA ALA A 137 -4.20 -11.44 -5.38
C ALA A 137 -4.21 -11.54 -3.85
N TYR A 138 -3.58 -10.56 -3.17
CA TYR A 138 -3.47 -10.52 -1.71
C TYR A 138 -4.21 -9.32 -1.10
N GLY A 139 -4.65 -9.45 0.15
CA GLY A 139 -5.37 -8.40 0.87
C GLY A 139 -6.45 -8.94 1.82
N SER A 140 -7.00 -8.05 2.66
CA SER A 140 -8.07 -8.36 3.62
C SER A 140 -9.43 -8.60 2.95
N THR A 141 -10.41 -9.14 3.67
CA THR A 141 -11.79 -9.27 3.16
C THR A 141 -12.36 -7.90 2.82
N GLY A 142 -13.00 -7.76 1.65
CA GLY A 142 -13.53 -6.47 1.18
C GLY A 142 -12.50 -5.54 0.51
N SER A 143 -11.25 -5.97 0.33
CA SER A 143 -10.21 -5.17 -0.35
C SER A 143 -10.27 -5.20 -1.88
N GLY A 144 -11.21 -5.93 -2.49
CA GLY A 144 -11.35 -5.99 -3.95
C GLY A 144 -10.57 -7.11 -4.67
N LYS A 145 -10.03 -8.11 -3.94
CA LYS A 145 -9.34 -9.27 -4.55
C LYS A 145 -10.20 -10.00 -5.59
N THR A 146 -11.41 -10.42 -5.18
CA THR A 146 -12.37 -11.12 -6.05
C THR A 146 -12.78 -10.25 -7.22
N HIS A 147 -13.05 -8.97 -6.97
CA HIS A 147 -13.39 -8.01 -8.03
C HIS A 147 -12.27 -7.86 -9.06
N THR A 148 -11.01 -7.94 -8.66
CA THR A 148 -9.87 -7.82 -9.57
C THR A 148 -9.63 -9.10 -10.38
N MET A 149 -9.92 -10.27 -9.81
CA MET A 149 -9.64 -11.57 -10.44
C MET A 149 -10.80 -12.13 -11.26
N LEU A 150 -12.04 -11.92 -10.82
CA LEU A 150 -13.26 -12.43 -11.47
C LEU A 150 -14.05 -11.33 -12.18
N GLY A 151 -13.82 -10.08 -11.82
CA GLY A 151 -14.63 -8.97 -12.30
C GLY A 151 -16.05 -8.95 -11.75
N SER A 152 -16.83 -8.06 -12.35
CA SER A 152 -18.27 -7.89 -12.21
C SER A 152 -18.88 -8.02 -13.61
N SER A 153 -20.19 -8.28 -13.72
CA SER A 153 -20.88 -8.31 -15.01
C SER A 153 -20.70 -7.02 -15.83
N ASN A 154 -20.45 -5.89 -15.16
CA ASN A 154 -20.25 -4.59 -15.79
C ASN A 154 -18.76 -4.19 -15.95
N ASP A 155 -17.84 -4.89 -15.28
CA ASP A 155 -16.39 -4.64 -15.34
C ASP A 155 -15.66 -5.98 -15.17
N PRO A 156 -15.49 -6.76 -16.27
CA PRO A 156 -14.89 -8.09 -16.23
C PRO A 156 -13.40 -8.07 -15.85
#